data_AF-A0A7Y2GM71-F1
#
_entry.id   AF-A0A7Y2GM71-F1
#
_cell.length_a   1.000
_cell.length_b   1.000
_cell.length_c   1.000
_cell.angle_alpha   90.00
_cell.angle_beta   90.00
_cell.angle_gamma   90.00
#
_symmetry.space_group_name_H-M   'P 1'
#
loop_
_entity.id
_entity.type
_entity.pdbx_description
1 polymer ?
#
loop_
_entity_poly.entity_id
_entity_poly.type
_entity_poly.pdbx_seq_one_letter_code
_entity_poly.pdbx_strand_id
1 'polypeptide(L)'
;LIGDDGKATLYDGRTGQPYDNPIMVGIMYILKLSHLVDDKIHARSTGPYSMITQQPLGGKAQFGGQRFGEMEVWALEAYGAAYCLQELLTIKSDDVLGRVKVYEAIVKGENIPEPGIPESFKVLIKEMQALCLNVEVLSDDGQEIEMRELDEDVFRTAEELGIDLSRPERGSDEEDARRAAERASR
;
A
#
# COMPACT_ATOMS: atom_id res chain seq x y z
N LEU A 1 12.71 46.72 -34.20
CA LEU A 1 11.90 46.26 -33.04
C LEU A 1 12.79 45.80 -31.89
N ILE A 2 13.92 45.15 -32.17
CA ILE A 2 14.97 44.86 -31.18
C ILE A 2 16.07 45.94 -31.33
N GLY A 3 16.55 46.49 -30.22
CA GLY A 3 17.64 47.46 -30.17
C GLY A 3 19.02 46.79 -30.34
N ASP A 4 20.06 47.60 -30.50
CA ASP A 4 21.44 47.12 -30.68
C ASP A 4 21.98 46.34 -29.45
N ASP A 5 21.31 46.47 -28.30
CA ASP A 5 21.57 45.73 -27.07
C ASP A 5 20.84 44.37 -26.98
N GLY A 6 20.13 43.96 -28.04
CA GLY A 6 19.37 42.71 -28.08
C GLY A 6 18.07 42.74 -27.28
N LYS A 7 17.59 43.92 -26.86
CA LYS A 7 16.36 44.07 -26.08
C LYS A 7 15.23 44.70 -26.86
N ALA A 8 14.00 44.43 -26.44
CA ALA A 8 12.78 45.01 -26.99
C ALA A 8 11.78 45.36 -25.88
N THR A 9 10.91 46.35 -26.14
CA THR A 9 9.76 46.65 -25.28
C THR A 9 8.69 45.56 -25.48
N LEU A 10 8.42 44.78 -24.44
CA LEU A 10 7.31 43.82 -24.43
C LEU A 10 6.07 44.45 -23.79
N TYR A 11 4.91 43.91 -24.12
CA TYR A 11 3.62 44.28 -23.54
C TYR A 11 3.04 43.07 -22.80
N ASP A 12 2.42 43.30 -21.65
CA ASP A 12 1.70 42.25 -20.95
C ASP A 12 0.44 41.84 -21.73
N GLY A 13 0.37 40.57 -22.14
CA GLY A 13 -0.75 40.02 -22.89
C GLY A 13 -2.07 39.96 -22.11
N ARG A 14 -2.06 40.19 -20.79
CA ARG A 14 -3.28 40.24 -19.97
C ARG A 14 -3.84 41.67 -19.83
N THR A 15 -2.98 42.67 -19.65
CA THR A 15 -3.39 44.06 -19.36
C THR A 15 -3.19 45.04 -20.51
N GLY A 16 -2.30 44.72 -21.46
CA GLY A 16 -1.94 45.59 -22.59
C GLY A 16 -0.95 46.71 -22.24
N GLN A 17 -0.48 46.81 -21.00
CA GLN A 17 0.52 47.80 -20.59
C GLN A 17 1.95 47.34 -20.97
N PRO A 18 2.87 48.28 -21.29
CA PRO A 18 4.27 47.94 -21.51
C PRO A 18 4.95 47.54 -20.19
N TYR A 19 5.92 46.61 -20.25
CA TYR A 19 6.79 46.34 -19.11
C TYR A 19 7.73 47.53 -18.82
N ASP A 20 8.04 47.76 -17.54
CA ASP A 20 8.83 48.93 -17.10
C ASP A 20 10.23 49.02 -17.72
N ASN A 21 10.83 47.88 -18.07
CA ASN A 21 12.18 47.79 -18.60
C ASN A 21 12.21 46.99 -19.92
N PRO A 22 13.13 47.31 -20.85
CA PRO A 22 13.31 46.52 -22.07
C PRO A 22 13.83 45.12 -21.74
N ILE A 23 13.26 44.10 -22.39
CA ILE A 23 13.52 42.67 -22.12
C ILE A 23 14.33 42.08 -23.28
N MET A 24 15.35 41.26 -22.97
CA MET A 24 16.10 40.52 -23.98
C MET A 24 15.18 39.49 -24.64
N VAL A 25 15.10 39.53 -25.96
CA VAL A 25 14.31 38.59 -26.76
C VAL A 25 15.16 37.99 -27.85
N GLY A 26 14.99 36.70 -28.12
CA GLY A 26 15.80 36.01 -29.09
C GLY A 26 15.20 34.65 -29.46
N ILE A 27 15.83 34.00 -30.43
CA ILE A 27 15.45 32.66 -30.86
C ILE A 27 16.33 31.67 -30.10
N MET A 28 15.71 30.87 -29.23
CA MET A 28 16.38 29.81 -28.48
C MET A 28 15.90 28.45 -28.97
N TYR A 29 16.84 27.51 -29.11
CA TYR A 29 16.51 26.12 -29.39
C TYR A 29 16.30 25.36 -28.07
N ILE A 30 15.06 24.97 -27.80
CA ILE A 30 14.68 24.27 -26.57
C ILE A 30 14.43 22.79 -26.89
N LEU A 31 15.08 21.91 -26.13
CA LEU A 31 14.87 20.47 -26.22
C LEU A 31 13.86 19.99 -25.17
N LYS A 32 12.86 19.22 -25.61
CA LYS A 32 11.93 18.52 -24.70
C LYS A 32 12.57 17.21 -24.24
N LEU A 33 12.88 17.10 -22.95
CA LEU A 33 13.38 15.86 -22.35
C LEU A 33 12.24 14.83 -22.19
N SER A 34 12.59 13.55 -22.17
CA SER A 34 11.64 12.44 -22.03
C SER A 34 11.08 12.26 -20.60
N HIS A 35 11.22 13.25 -19.73
CA HIS A 35 10.73 13.20 -18.35
C HIS A 35 9.38 13.89 -18.24
N LEU A 36 8.34 13.21 -18.71
CA LEU A 36 6.98 13.75 -18.75
C LEU A 36 6.24 13.45 -17.44
N VAL A 37 5.33 14.36 -17.07
CA VAL A 37 4.48 14.20 -15.88
C VAL A 37 3.57 12.98 -16.01
N ASP A 38 3.09 12.71 -17.24
CA ASP A 38 2.24 11.56 -17.56
C ASP A 38 2.90 10.22 -17.16
N ASP A 39 4.23 10.14 -17.31
CA ASP A 39 5.00 8.96 -16.93
C ASP A 39 5.27 8.89 -15.42
N LYS A 40 5.29 10.05 -14.73
CA LYS A 40 5.67 10.15 -13.31
C LYS A 40 4.50 10.12 -12.33
N ILE A 41 3.31 10.54 -12.75
CA ILE A 41 2.14 10.54 -11.87
C ILE A 41 1.74 9.10 -11.52
N HIS A 42 1.53 8.85 -10.22
CA HIS A 42 1.11 7.55 -9.69
C HIS A 42 0.38 7.74 -8.36
N ALA A 43 -0.72 7.03 -8.17
CA ALA A 43 -1.49 7.02 -6.94
C ALA A 43 -1.99 5.59 -6.66
N ARG A 44 -2.12 5.27 -5.37
CA ARG A 44 -2.60 3.97 -4.89
C ARG A 44 -3.51 4.19 -3.69
N SER A 45 -4.66 3.52 -3.71
CA SER A 45 -5.53 3.34 -2.53
C SER A 45 -5.30 1.95 -1.94
N THR A 46 -5.70 0.91 -2.66
CA THR A 46 -5.43 -0.50 -2.37
C THR A 46 -4.73 -1.15 -3.56
N GLY A 47 -4.14 -2.33 -3.39
CA GLY A 47 -3.40 -2.99 -4.46
C GLY A 47 -2.75 -4.29 -4.00
N PRO A 48 -1.86 -4.88 -4.82
CA PRO A 48 -1.18 -6.12 -4.48
C PRO A 48 -0.16 -5.94 -3.35
N TYR A 49 0.07 -7.04 -2.64
CA TYR A 49 1.00 -7.16 -1.50
C TYR A 49 1.99 -8.29 -1.74
N SER A 50 3.14 -8.21 -1.09
CA SER A 50 4.14 -9.27 -1.06
C SER A 50 3.61 -10.49 -0.32
N MET A 51 3.86 -11.70 -0.86
CA MET A 51 3.46 -12.94 -0.18
C MET A 51 4.23 -13.18 1.13
N ILE A 52 5.46 -12.68 1.22
CA ILE A 52 6.35 -12.95 2.36
C ILE A 52 6.12 -11.92 3.47
N THR A 53 6.27 -10.64 3.14
CA THR A 53 6.23 -9.56 4.13
C THR A 53 4.85 -8.95 4.32
N GLN A 54 3.86 -9.33 3.49
CA GLN A 54 2.53 -8.73 3.44
C GLN A 54 2.49 -7.21 3.22
N GLN A 55 3.63 -6.59 2.86
CA GLN A 55 3.74 -5.16 2.56
C GLN A 55 3.33 -4.84 1.12
N PRO A 56 2.86 -3.61 0.85
CA PRO A 56 2.60 -3.11 -0.50
C PRO A 56 3.80 -3.31 -1.43
N LEU A 57 3.56 -3.84 -2.65
CA LEU A 57 4.61 -3.93 -3.67
C LEU A 57 5.15 -2.55 -4.06
N GLY A 58 6.36 -2.50 -4.61
CA GLY A 58 7.01 -1.26 -5.05
C GLY A 58 6.81 -0.96 -6.54
N GLY A 59 6.75 0.33 -6.89
CA GLY A 59 6.83 0.80 -8.27
C GLY A 59 5.49 0.95 -9.01
N LYS A 60 5.46 1.94 -9.92
CA LYS A 60 4.25 2.31 -10.70
C LYS A 60 3.68 1.14 -11.51
N ALA A 61 4.54 0.32 -12.12
CA ALA A 61 4.12 -0.80 -12.98
C ALA A 61 3.36 -1.91 -12.23
N GLN A 62 3.58 -2.04 -10.92
CA GLN A 62 2.94 -3.05 -10.07
C GLN A 62 1.78 -2.48 -9.25
N PHE A 63 1.32 -1.27 -9.58
CA PHE A 63 0.40 -0.50 -8.72
C PHE A 63 0.90 -0.44 -7.27
N GLY A 64 2.20 -0.19 -7.13
CA GLY A 64 2.91 -0.23 -5.86
C GLY A 64 2.60 0.94 -4.92
N GLY A 65 2.87 0.74 -3.64
CA GLY A 65 2.82 1.78 -2.61
C GLY A 65 4.02 2.72 -2.67
N GLN A 66 3.89 3.83 -1.95
CA GLN A 66 5.04 4.70 -1.68
C GLN A 66 5.85 4.14 -0.52
N ARG A 67 7.17 4.26 -0.61
CA ARG A 67 8.05 3.89 0.49
C ARG A 67 7.99 4.98 1.55
N PHE A 68 7.52 4.61 2.73
CA PHE A 68 7.72 5.40 3.94
C PHE A 68 8.99 4.89 4.62
N GLY A 69 10.07 5.67 4.56
CA GLY A 69 11.39 5.26 5.02
C GLY A 69 11.70 5.70 6.44
N GLU A 70 12.88 5.30 6.91
CA GLU A 70 13.38 5.62 8.24
C GLU A 70 13.48 7.14 8.48
N MET A 71 13.89 7.91 7.47
CA MET A 71 13.96 9.38 7.58
C MET A 71 12.58 10.01 7.75
N GLU A 72 11.54 9.46 7.10
CA GLU A 72 10.18 9.93 7.25
C GLU A 72 9.57 9.51 8.60
N VAL A 73 9.95 8.34 9.13
CA VAL A 73 9.62 7.92 10.50
C VAL A 73 10.15 8.93 11.49
N TRP A 74 11.45 9.29 11.40
CA TRP A 74 12.06 10.30 12.28
C TRP A 74 11.33 11.64 12.21
N ALA A 75 10.86 12.04 11.02
CA ALA A 75 10.09 13.26 10.87
C ALA A 75 8.79 13.20 11.68
N LEU A 76 8.02 12.11 11.62
CA LEU A 76 6.78 11.98 12.39
C LEU A 76 7.02 11.85 13.89
N GLU A 77 8.09 11.18 14.31
CA GLU A 77 8.51 11.10 15.71
C GLU A 77 8.85 12.50 16.25
N ALA A 78 9.60 13.31 15.48
CA ALA A 78 9.93 14.68 15.86
C ALA A 78 8.70 15.59 15.98
N TYR A 79 7.67 15.36 15.16
CA TYR A 79 6.37 16.03 15.29
C TYR A 79 5.52 15.52 16.47
N GLY A 80 5.87 14.38 17.07
CA GLY A 80 5.04 13.72 18.08
C GLY A 80 3.76 13.10 17.52
N ALA A 81 3.72 12.78 16.23
CA ALA A 81 2.54 12.27 15.54
C ALA A 81 2.38 10.74 15.69
N ALA A 82 2.26 10.27 16.94
CA ALA A 82 2.26 8.83 17.28
C ALA A 82 1.20 8.01 16.53
N TYR A 83 -0.06 8.47 16.51
CA TYR A 83 -1.15 7.76 15.82
C TYR A 83 -0.95 7.70 14.31
N CYS A 84 -0.41 8.76 13.70
CA CYS A 84 -0.13 8.78 12.26
C CYS A 84 0.99 7.79 11.90
N LEU A 85 2.04 7.75 12.72
CA LEU A 85 3.12 6.80 12.55
C LEU A 85 2.64 5.35 12.73
N GLN A 86 1.86 5.08 13.78
CA GLN A 86 1.27 3.77 14.01
C GLN A 86 0.40 3.34 12.83
N GLU A 87 -0.50 4.22 12.37
CA GLU A 87 -1.38 3.96 11.24
C GLU A 87 -0.61 3.59 9.95
N LEU A 88 0.47 4.30 9.65
CA LEU A 88 1.32 4.05 8.49
C LEU A 88 2.04 2.71 8.55
N LEU A 89 2.54 2.34 9.74
CA LEU A 89 3.33 1.11 9.93
C LEU A 89 2.47 -0.15 10.12
N THR A 90 1.17 -0.02 10.35
CA THR A 90 0.25 -1.14 10.63
C THR A 90 -0.80 -1.28 9.53
N ILE A 91 -1.96 -0.64 9.70
CA ILE A 91 -3.17 -0.82 8.90
C ILE A 91 -3.03 -0.32 7.45
N LYS A 92 -2.05 0.55 7.17
CA LYS A 92 -1.69 1.00 5.80
C LYS A 92 -0.54 0.20 5.18
N SER A 93 0.04 -0.75 5.90
CA SER A 93 1.20 -1.55 5.47
C SER A 93 0.87 -3.06 5.49
N ASP A 94 1.17 -3.76 6.58
CA ASP A 94 1.27 -5.22 6.67
C ASP A 94 0.35 -5.85 7.73
N ASP A 95 -0.51 -5.07 8.38
CA ASP A 95 -1.61 -5.62 9.20
C ASP A 95 -2.71 -6.18 8.28
N VAL A 96 -2.69 -7.50 8.08
CA VAL A 96 -3.57 -8.21 7.14
C VAL A 96 -5.05 -8.10 7.51
N LEU A 97 -5.38 -8.21 8.79
CA LEU A 97 -6.76 -8.11 9.26
C LEU A 97 -7.17 -6.65 9.41
N GLY A 98 -6.29 -5.80 9.94
CA GLY A 98 -6.53 -4.39 10.12
C GLY A 98 -6.87 -3.69 8.81
N ARG A 99 -6.11 -3.92 7.73
CA ARG A 99 -6.37 -3.28 6.43
C ARG A 99 -7.76 -3.59 5.85
N VAL A 100 -8.27 -4.82 6.07
CA VAL A 100 -9.61 -5.23 5.60
C VAL A 100 -10.68 -4.54 6.43
N LYS A 101 -10.56 -4.59 7.76
CA LYS A 101 -11.52 -3.94 8.68
C LYS A 101 -11.58 -2.43 8.48
N VAL A 102 -10.44 -1.81 8.21
CA VAL A 102 -10.34 -0.36 7.96
C VAL A 102 -11.04 0.01 6.65
N TYR A 103 -10.86 -0.80 5.60
CA TYR A 103 -11.58 -0.59 4.35
C TYR A 103 -13.09 -0.69 4.56
N GLU A 104 -13.55 -1.71 5.30
CA GLU A 104 -14.97 -1.85 5.64
C GLU A 104 -15.50 -0.68 6.48
N ALA A 105 -14.76 -0.25 7.51
CA ALA A 105 -15.15 0.86 8.36
C ALA A 105 -15.28 2.16 7.56
N ILE A 106 -14.35 2.44 6.64
CA ILE A 106 -14.42 3.61 5.75
C ILE A 106 -15.67 3.55 4.86
N VAL A 107 -15.99 2.38 4.31
CA VAL A 107 -17.18 2.20 3.45
C VAL A 107 -18.47 2.36 4.26
N LYS A 108 -18.50 1.89 5.51
CA LYS A 108 -19.65 2.00 6.42
C LYS A 108 -19.77 3.38 7.09
N GLY A 109 -18.73 4.20 7.03
CA GLY A 109 -18.66 5.48 7.77
C GLY A 109 -18.48 5.30 9.28
N GLU A 110 -17.91 4.17 9.70
CA GLU A 110 -17.61 3.85 11.09
C GLU A 110 -16.21 4.35 11.47
N ASN A 111 -15.91 4.36 12.77
CA ASN A 111 -14.58 4.70 13.25
C ASN A 111 -13.57 3.62 12.87
N ILE A 112 -12.34 4.06 12.60
CA ILE A 112 -11.22 3.18 12.28
C ILE A 112 -10.91 2.29 13.50
N PRO A 113 -10.81 0.96 13.33
CA PRO A 113 -10.50 0.04 14.43
C PRO A 113 -9.06 0.23 14.94
N GLU A 114 -8.80 -0.28 16.14
CA GLU A 114 -7.44 -0.27 16.68
C GLU A 114 -6.49 -1.17 15.84
N PRO A 115 -5.27 -0.68 15.54
CA PRO A 115 -4.28 -1.48 14.83
C PRO A 115 -3.82 -2.74 15.56
N GLY A 116 -3.54 -3.80 14.80
CA GLY A 116 -2.96 -5.04 15.30
C GLY A 116 -1.43 -5.08 15.25
N ILE A 117 -0.90 -6.31 15.35
CA ILE A 117 0.54 -6.58 15.28
C ILE A 117 0.97 -6.67 13.80
N PRO A 118 2.02 -5.93 13.38
CA PRO A 118 2.59 -6.02 12.04
C PRO A 118 3.07 -7.44 11.68
N GLU A 119 2.81 -7.87 10.44
CA GLU A 119 3.29 -9.17 9.98
C GLU A 119 4.83 -9.20 9.86
N SER A 120 5.46 -8.08 9.52
CA SER A 120 6.93 -7.96 9.52
C SER A 120 7.58 -8.30 10.85
N PHE A 121 6.91 -8.00 11.97
CA PHE A 121 7.41 -8.36 13.31
C PHE A 121 7.32 -9.87 13.56
N LYS A 122 6.25 -10.53 13.12
CA LYS A 122 6.13 -11.99 13.20
C LYS A 122 7.20 -12.68 12.34
N VAL A 123 7.42 -12.18 11.12
CA VAL A 123 8.49 -12.67 10.24
C VAL A 123 9.86 -12.53 10.91
N LEU A 124 10.16 -11.39 11.54
CA LEU A 124 11.40 -11.18 12.27
C LEU A 124 11.62 -12.23 13.38
N ILE A 125 10.58 -12.54 14.16
CA ILE A 125 10.67 -13.55 15.22
C ILE A 125 10.99 -14.92 14.62
N LYS A 126 10.30 -15.31 13.55
CA LYS A 126 10.57 -16.59 12.85
C LYS A 126 11.97 -16.64 12.25
N GLU A 127 12.48 -15.53 11.71
CA GLU A 127 13.86 -15.43 11.22
C GLU A 127 14.90 -15.61 12.35
N MET A 128 14.65 -15.05 13.54
CA MET A 128 15.50 -15.27 14.71
C MET A 128 15.43 -16.72 15.22
N GLN A 129 14.23 -17.31 15.26
CA GLN A 129 14.04 -18.71 15.63
C GLN A 129 14.74 -19.67 14.66
N ALA A 130 14.76 -19.35 13.36
CA ALA A 130 15.51 -20.10 12.35
C ALA A 130 17.03 -20.08 12.57
N LEU A 131 17.54 -19.07 13.29
CA LEU A 131 18.94 -18.98 13.72
C LEU A 131 19.20 -19.67 15.08
N CYS A 132 18.24 -20.46 15.57
CA CYS A 132 18.29 -21.12 16.88
C CYS A 132 18.33 -20.12 18.07
N LEU A 133 17.80 -18.91 17.88
CA LEU A 133 17.59 -17.96 18.97
C LEU A 133 16.19 -18.16 19.54
N ASN A 134 16.10 -18.43 20.85
CA ASN A 134 14.81 -18.46 21.52
C ASN A 134 14.35 -17.04 21.82
N VAL A 135 13.32 -16.57 21.11
CA VAL A 135 12.75 -15.24 21.26
C VAL A 135 11.28 -15.41 21.60
N GLU A 136 10.91 -14.95 22.79
CA GLU A 136 9.58 -15.05 23.38
C GLU A 136 9.06 -13.65 23.69
N VAL A 137 7.77 -13.42 23.50
CA VAL A 137 7.13 -12.17 23.91
C VAL A 137 6.39 -12.40 25.21
N LEU A 138 6.81 -11.68 26.25
CA LEU A 138 6.28 -11.81 27.59
C LEU A 138 5.25 -10.71 27.87
N SER A 139 4.14 -11.10 28.49
CA SER A 139 3.21 -10.17 29.13
C SER A 139 3.82 -9.59 30.42
N ASP A 140 3.17 -8.57 31.00
CA ASP A 140 3.55 -7.98 32.30
C ASP A 140 3.56 -9.04 33.43
N ASP A 141 2.70 -10.05 33.32
CA ASP A 141 2.61 -11.20 34.24
C ASP A 141 3.73 -12.25 34.04
N GLY A 142 4.65 -12.03 33.10
CA GLY A 142 5.72 -12.97 32.76
C GLY A 142 5.25 -14.23 32.01
N GLN A 143 4.01 -14.24 31.54
CA GLN A 143 3.47 -15.32 30.70
C GLN A 143 3.83 -15.09 29.24
N GLU A 144 4.17 -16.16 28.54
CA GLU A 144 4.45 -16.14 27.11
C GLU A 144 3.15 -15.89 26.32
N ILE A 145 3.22 -14.95 25.38
CA ILE A 145 2.13 -14.64 24.46
C ILE A 145 2.39 -15.40 23.16
N GLU A 146 1.58 -16.42 22.89
CA GLU A 146 1.60 -17.09 21.58
C GLU A 146 1.07 -16.14 20.50
N MET A 147 1.94 -15.77 19.56
CA MET A 147 1.51 -15.08 18.35
C MET A 147 0.93 -16.09 17.37
N ARG A 148 -0.40 -16.14 17.29
CA ARG A 148 -1.11 -17.00 16.34
C ARG A 148 -0.73 -16.66 14.89
N GLU A 149 -0.59 -17.72 14.11
CA GLU A 149 -0.26 -17.64 12.69
C GLU A 149 -1.48 -17.21 11.86
N LEU A 150 -1.22 -16.57 10.72
CA LEU A 150 -2.23 -16.07 9.79
C LEU A 150 -3.27 -17.15 9.39
N ASP A 151 -2.86 -18.41 9.36
CA ASP A 151 -3.73 -19.52 8.96
C ASP A 151 -4.91 -19.66 9.93
N GLU A 152 -4.71 -19.58 11.24
CA GLU A 152 -5.79 -19.73 12.23
C GLU A 152 -6.85 -18.61 12.13
N ASP A 153 -6.40 -17.38 11.85
CA ASP A 153 -7.31 -16.23 11.72
C ASP A 153 -8.08 -16.26 10.39
N VAL A 154 -7.48 -16.75 9.30
CA VAL A 154 -8.18 -16.98 8.02
C VAL A 154 -9.25 -18.06 8.17
N PHE A 155 -8.92 -19.17 8.85
CA PHE A 155 -9.89 -20.24 9.14
C PHE A 155 -11.06 -19.73 9.99
N ARG A 156 -10.79 -18.95 11.05
CA ARG A 156 -11.84 -18.35 11.87
C ARG A 156 -12.70 -17.33 11.13
N THR A 157 -12.09 -16.48 10.29
CA THR A 157 -12.85 -15.49 9.52
C THR A 157 -13.75 -16.17 8.49
N ALA A 158 -13.29 -17.27 7.89
CA ALA A 158 -14.12 -18.10 7.01
C ALA A 158 -15.26 -18.79 7.78
N GLU A 159 -15.00 -19.31 9.00
CA GLU A 159 -16.04 -19.85 9.88
C GLU A 159 -17.07 -18.79 10.30
N GLU A 160 -16.63 -17.58 10.67
CA GLU A 160 -17.50 -16.44 11.01
C GLU A 160 -18.36 -15.99 9.82
N LEU A 161 -17.89 -16.18 8.59
CA LEU A 161 -18.62 -15.95 7.34
C LEU A 161 -19.47 -17.15 6.88
N GLY A 162 -19.47 -18.26 7.61
CA GLY A 162 -20.18 -19.49 7.24
C GLY A 162 -19.63 -20.17 5.98
N ILE A 163 -18.38 -19.89 5.61
CA ILE A 163 -17.68 -20.50 4.48
C ILE A 163 -16.95 -21.74 5.01
N ASP A 164 -17.53 -22.91 4.77
CA ASP A 164 -16.89 -24.18 5.08
C ASP A 164 -15.68 -24.41 4.15
N LEU A 165 -14.47 -24.16 4.67
CA LEU A 165 -13.21 -24.46 4.02
C LEU A 165 -12.78 -25.93 4.19
N SER A 166 -13.58 -26.76 4.88
CA SER A 166 -13.45 -28.20 4.77
C SER A 166 -13.90 -28.59 3.36
N ARG A 167 -12.96 -28.50 2.42
CA ARG A 167 -13.10 -29.09 1.11
C ARG A 167 -13.47 -30.55 1.37
N PRO A 168 -14.66 -31.05 0.99
CA PRO A 168 -14.79 -32.48 0.78
C PRO A 168 -13.75 -32.74 -0.30
N GLU A 169 -12.73 -33.54 0.03
CA GLU A 169 -11.83 -34.07 -0.97
C GLU A 169 -12.70 -34.45 -2.16
N ARG A 170 -12.36 -33.88 -3.33
CA ARG A 170 -12.90 -34.17 -4.66
C ARG A 170 -13.89 -35.35 -4.59
N GLY A 171 -15.20 -35.05 -4.72
CA GLY A 171 -16.26 -36.06 -4.65
C GLY A 171 -15.86 -37.32 -5.40
N SER A 172 -16.19 -38.49 -4.87
CA SER A 172 -15.72 -39.76 -5.42
C SER A 172 -16.02 -39.85 -6.92
N ASP A 173 -15.17 -40.56 -7.68
CA ASP A 173 -15.34 -40.69 -9.13
C ASP A 173 -16.75 -41.19 -9.53
N GLU A 174 -17.47 -41.85 -8.61
CA GLU A 174 -18.88 -42.26 -8.77
C GLU A 174 -19.87 -41.08 -8.78
N GLU A 175 -19.65 -40.04 -7.96
CA GLU A 175 -20.50 -38.85 -7.95
C GLU A 175 -20.34 -38.01 -9.21
N ASP A 176 -19.10 -37.86 -9.69
CA ASP A 176 -18.81 -37.17 -10.94
C ASP A 176 -19.40 -37.94 -12.14
N ALA A 177 -19.34 -39.27 -12.13
CA ALA A 177 -19.98 -40.12 -13.15
C ALA A 177 -21.51 -39.99 -13.15
N ARG A 178 -22.16 -39.90 -11.97
CA ARG A 178 -23.63 -39.67 -11.89
C ARG A 178 -24.03 -38.32 -12.45
N ARG A 179 -23.30 -37.25 -12.13
CA ARG A 179 -23.58 -35.90 -12.65
C ARG A 179 -23.39 -35.82 -14.16
N ALA A 180 -22.40 -36.55 -14.71
CA ALA A 180 -22.21 -36.66 -16.15
C ALA A 180 -23.36 -37.41 -16.84
N ALA A 181 -23.84 -38.50 -16.22
CA ALA A 181 -24.97 -39.27 -16.74
C ALA A 181 -26.30 -38.48 -16.73
N GLU A 182 -26.58 -37.70 -15.68
CA GLU A 182 -27.76 -36.81 -15.63
C GLU A 182 -27.70 -35.66 -16.63
N ARG A 183 -26.51 -35.15 -16.95
CA ARG A 183 -26.36 -34.13 -18.00
C ARG A 183 -26.52 -34.69 -19.40
N ALA A 184 -26.25 -35.98 -19.61
CA ALA A 184 -26.43 -36.65 -20.89
C ALA A 184 -27.88 -37.08 -21.16
N SER A 185 -28.75 -37.11 -20.14
CA SER A 185 -30.16 -37.48 -20.26
C SER A 185 -31.12 -36.29 -20.43
N ARG A 186 -30.58 -35.07 -20.51
CA ARG A 186 -31.34 -33.83 -20.73
C ARG A 186 -31.06 -33.26 -22.11
#